data_AF-A0A0M9WCN5-F1
#
_entry.id   AF-A0A0M9WCN5-F1
#
_cell.length_a   1.000
_cell.length_b   1.000
_cell.length_c   1.000
_cell.angle_alpha   90.00
_cell.angle_beta   90.00
_cell.angle_gamma   90.00
#
_symmetry.space_group_name_H-M   'P 1'
#
loop_
_entity.id
_entity.type
_entity.pdbx_description
1 polymer ?
#
loop_
_entity_poly.entity_id
_entity_poly.type
_entity_poly.pdbx_seq_one_letter_code
_entity_poly.pdbx_strand_id
1 'polypeptide(L)'
;MPRSDEIAEEDEWSLGDRCAKFEENPTGLKQIVDAFTWNDPYYPSPELTTAKDNKLWSEFRKQYLEVSRVLTTSAIPGRFIAEIEKRGRKANVGELF
;
A
#
# COMPACT_ATOMS: atom_id res chain seq x y z
N MET A 1 37.99 22.34 4.61
CA MET A 1 37.52 21.84 3.30
C MET A 1 37.65 20.32 3.33
N PRO A 2 36.57 19.55 3.46
CA PRO A 2 36.67 18.09 3.45
C PRO A 2 36.94 17.57 2.03
N ARG A 3 37.57 16.40 2.00
CA ARG A 3 38.18 15.70 0.85
C ARG A 3 37.10 15.02 0.01
N SER A 4 37.32 14.93 -1.30
CA SER A 4 36.39 14.45 -2.35
C SER A 4 35.93 12.98 -2.26
N ASP A 5 35.99 12.35 -1.08
CA ASP A 5 35.66 10.92 -0.90
C ASP A 5 34.26 10.72 -0.27
N GLU A 6 33.41 11.76 -0.26
CA GLU A 6 32.13 11.77 0.46
C GLU A 6 30.98 12.14 -0.49
N ILE A 7 30.83 11.39 -1.58
CA ILE A 7 29.60 11.41 -2.37
C ILE A 7 28.99 10.02 -2.28
N ALA A 8 28.06 9.87 -1.33
CA ALA A 8 27.15 8.75 -1.27
C ALA A 8 26.11 8.91 -2.39
N GLU A 9 26.51 8.58 -3.61
CA GLU A 9 25.59 8.38 -4.73
C GLU A 9 25.55 6.88 -5.01
N GLU A 10 24.68 6.11 -4.33
CA GLU A 10 24.19 4.80 -4.80
C GLU A 10 22.93 4.31 -4.04
N ASP A 11 22.12 5.18 -3.42
CA ASP A 11 20.95 4.75 -2.62
C ASP A 11 19.58 5.21 -3.18
N GLU A 12 19.51 5.55 -4.47
CA GLU A 12 18.30 6.12 -5.08
C GLU A 12 17.44 5.12 -5.89
N TRP A 13 17.74 3.81 -5.88
CA TRP A 13 16.89 2.78 -6.55
C TRP A 13 16.46 1.60 -5.66
N SER A 14 16.83 1.55 -4.38
CA SER A 14 16.54 0.40 -3.50
C SER A 14 15.06 0.25 -3.07
N LEU A 15 14.15 1.12 -3.54
CA LEU A 15 12.72 1.12 -3.16
C LEU A 15 11.83 0.16 -3.98
N GLY A 16 12.37 -0.48 -5.02
CA GLY A 16 11.56 -1.20 -6.02
C GLY A 16 10.88 -2.49 -5.53
N ASP A 17 11.63 -3.43 -4.96
CA ASP A 17 11.16 -4.82 -4.91
C ASP A 17 11.40 -5.51 -3.57
N ARG A 18 10.68 -5.08 -2.53
CA ARG A 18 10.43 -5.96 -1.38
C ARG A 18 9.27 -6.90 -1.68
N CYS A 19 9.40 -7.70 -2.73
CA CYS A 19 8.63 -8.93 -2.90
C CYS A 19 9.06 -9.94 -1.81
N ALA A 20 8.80 -9.58 -0.55
CA ALA A 20 8.99 -10.47 0.58
C ALA A 20 7.84 -11.48 0.57
N LYS A 21 8.17 -12.76 0.73
CA LYS A 21 7.17 -13.77 1.00
C LYS A 21 6.42 -13.38 2.27
N PHE A 22 5.12 -13.63 2.28
CA PHE A 22 4.28 -13.47 3.44
C PHE A 22 3.48 -14.76 3.65
N GLU A 23 3.11 -15.02 4.89
CA GLU A 23 2.24 -16.14 5.23
C GLU A 23 0.78 -15.72 5.13
N GLU A 24 -0.12 -16.62 4.75
CA GLU A 24 -1.57 -16.35 4.68
C GLU A 24 -2.23 -16.32 6.08
N ASN A 25 -1.61 -15.59 7.00
CA ASN A 25 -2.06 -15.40 8.38
C ASN A 25 -2.18 -13.90 8.71
N PRO A 26 -2.68 -13.53 9.89
CA PRO A 26 -2.84 -12.13 10.27
C PRO A 26 -1.54 -11.32 10.24
N THR A 27 -0.40 -11.96 10.52
CA THR A 27 0.92 -11.30 10.49
C THR A 27 1.34 -10.96 9.06
N GLY A 28 1.21 -11.91 8.13
CA GLY A 28 1.50 -11.67 6.72
C GLY A 28 0.52 -10.67 6.09
N LEU A 29 -0.76 -10.70 6.49
CA LEU A 29 -1.73 -9.67 6.08
C LEU A 29 -1.30 -8.26 6.52
N LYS A 30 -0.84 -8.12 7.77
CA LYS A 30 -0.32 -6.83 8.26
C LYS A 30 0.91 -6.38 7.45
N GLN A 31 1.82 -7.30 7.14
CA GLN A 31 3.02 -7.02 6.37
C GLN A 31 2.69 -6.43 4.98
N ILE A 32 1.75 -7.04 4.25
CA ILE A 32 1.37 -6.55 2.91
C ILE A 32 0.61 -5.23 2.97
N VAL A 33 -0.22 -5.00 4.00
CA VAL A 33 -0.92 -3.71 4.21
C VAL A 33 0.08 -2.60 4.52
N ASP A 34 1.05 -2.87 5.40
CA ASP A 34 2.09 -1.90 5.72
C ASP A 34 3.00 -1.60 4.53
N ALA A 35 3.38 -2.63 3.78
CA ALA A 35 4.15 -2.45 2.55
C ALA A 35 3.39 -1.57 1.54
N PHE A 36 2.11 -1.83 1.32
CA PHE A 36 1.27 -1.04 0.42
C PHE A 36 1.18 0.43 0.83
N THR A 37 1.02 0.71 2.13
CA THR A 37 0.96 2.11 2.62
C THR A 37 2.32 2.81 2.56
N TRP A 38 3.43 2.07 2.71
CA TRP A 38 4.77 2.64 2.78
C TRP A 38 5.41 2.86 1.39
N ASN A 39 5.10 2.00 0.40
CA ASN A 39 5.83 1.99 -0.88
C ASN A 39 5.49 3.14 -1.83
N ASP A 40 4.44 3.93 -1.60
CA ASP A 40 4.08 4.99 -2.55
C ASP A 40 3.21 6.10 -1.91
N PRO A 41 3.61 7.39 -1.97
CA PRO A 41 2.72 8.51 -1.64
C PRO A 41 1.61 8.76 -2.69
N TYR A 42 1.62 8.06 -3.83
CA TYR A 42 0.70 8.27 -4.96
C TYR A 42 -0.29 7.13 -5.21
N TYR A 43 -0.39 6.13 -4.33
CA TYR A 43 -1.45 5.13 -4.45
C TYR A 43 -2.83 5.78 -4.30
N PRO A 44 -3.89 5.28 -4.98
CA PRO A 44 -5.23 5.76 -4.74
C PRO A 44 -5.59 5.50 -3.28
N SER A 45 -5.57 6.55 -2.45
CA SER A 45 -5.79 6.39 -1.03
C SER A 45 -7.28 6.51 -0.71
N PRO A 46 -7.85 5.60 0.09
CA PRO A 46 -9.20 5.78 0.63
C PRO A 46 -9.27 6.93 1.63
N GLU A 47 -8.13 7.55 1.99
CA GLU A 47 -8.06 8.73 2.85
C GLU A 47 -8.35 10.02 2.09
N LEU A 48 -8.14 10.04 0.77
CA LEU A 48 -8.34 11.21 -0.05
C LEU A 48 -9.82 11.35 -0.41
N THR A 49 -10.42 12.47 -0.01
CA THR A 49 -11.88 12.66 -0.05
C THR A 49 -12.40 13.27 -1.34
N THR A 50 -11.54 13.58 -2.31
CA THR A 50 -12.02 14.18 -3.57
C THR A 50 -12.81 13.16 -4.39
N ALA A 51 -13.75 13.63 -5.20
CA ALA A 51 -14.52 12.76 -6.09
C ALA A 51 -13.63 11.98 -7.07
N LYS A 52 -12.47 12.55 -7.44
CA LYS A 52 -11.49 11.92 -8.32
C LYS A 52 -10.79 10.77 -7.61
N ASP A 53 -10.38 10.95 -6.36
CA ASP A 53 -9.66 9.94 -5.59
C ASP A 53 -10.57 8.78 -5.22
N ASN A 54 -11.82 9.07 -4.84
CA ASN A 54 -12.85 8.05 -4.63
C ASN A 54 -13.09 7.19 -5.89
N LYS A 55 -13.10 7.82 -7.07
CA LYS A 55 -13.24 7.11 -8.34
C LYS A 55 -12.02 6.24 -8.64
N LEU A 56 -10.82 6.76 -8.41
CA LEU A 56 -9.57 6.01 -8.58
C LEU A 56 -9.51 4.80 -7.65
N TRP A 57 -9.86 4.96 -6.37
CA TRP A 57 -9.93 3.85 -5.41
C TRP A 57 -10.96 2.80 -5.83
N SER A 58 -12.15 3.24 -6.27
CA SER A 58 -13.21 2.33 -6.71
C SER A 58 -12.77 1.44 -7.88
N GLU A 59 -12.12 2.02 -8.90
CA GLU A 59 -11.61 1.27 -10.05
C GLU A 59 -10.44 0.36 -9.66
N PHE A 60 -9.50 0.85 -8.85
CA PHE A 60 -8.39 0.04 -8.34
C PHE A 60 -8.91 -1.18 -7.56
N ARG A 61 -9.79 -0.97 -6.58
CA ARG A 61 -10.39 -2.02 -5.76
C ARG A 61 -11.08 -3.07 -6.62
N LYS A 62 -11.88 -2.63 -7.59
CA LYS A 62 -12.61 -3.52 -8.50
C LYS A 62 -11.64 -4.37 -9.32
N GLN A 63 -10.66 -3.74 -9.97
CA GLN A 63 -9.72 -4.43 -10.84
C GLN A 63 -8.81 -5.38 -10.06
N TYR A 64 -8.31 -4.96 -8.88
CA TYR A 64 -7.48 -5.77 -8.01
C TYR A 64 -8.19 -7.07 -7.60
N LEU A 65 -9.45 -6.97 -7.14
CA LEU A 65 -10.23 -8.14 -6.72
C LEU A 65 -10.56 -9.07 -7.89
N GLU A 66 -10.90 -8.52 -9.05
CA GLU A 66 -11.22 -9.34 -10.23
C GLU A 66 -10.00 -10.11 -10.73
N VAL A 67 -8.84 -9.45 -10.83
CA VAL A 67 -7.58 -10.11 -11.21
C VAL A 67 -7.18 -11.15 -10.15
N SER A 68 -7.30 -10.81 -8.86
CA SER A 68 -6.96 -11.73 -7.77
C SER A 68 -7.80 -13.01 -7.80
N ARG A 69 -9.09 -12.91 -8.14
CA ARG A 69 -9.99 -14.07 -8.27
C ARG A 69 -9.54 -15.06 -9.34
N VAL A 70 -8.86 -14.59 -10.38
CA VAL A 70 -8.27 -15.43 -11.44
C VAL A 70 -6.95 -16.06 -10.98
N LEU A 71 -6.18 -15.37 -10.14
CA LEU A 71 -4.84 -15.78 -9.72
C LEU A 71 -4.81 -16.65 -8.45
N THR A 72 -5.83 -16.56 -7.58
CA THR A 72 -5.87 -17.30 -6.32
C THR A 72 -7.30 -17.56 -5.82
N THR A 73 -7.49 -18.65 -5.08
CA THR A 73 -8.71 -18.94 -4.33
C THR A 73 -8.66 -18.44 -2.88
N SER A 74 -7.57 -17.80 -2.47
CA SER A 74 -7.39 -17.30 -1.11
C SER A 74 -8.33 -16.14 -0.79
N ALA A 75 -8.72 -16.02 0.48
CA ALA A 75 -9.50 -14.89 0.98
C ALA A 75 -8.62 -13.65 1.27
N ILE A 76 -7.29 -13.77 1.19
CA ILE A 76 -6.34 -12.68 1.51
C ILE A 76 -6.60 -11.40 0.70
N PRO A 77 -6.82 -11.42 -0.63
CA PRO A 77 -7.04 -10.19 -1.41
C PRO A 77 -8.23 -9.36 -0.91
N GLY A 78 -9.33 -10.03 -0.52
CA GLY A 78 -10.49 -9.35 0.06
C GLY A 78 -10.19 -8.74 1.43
N ARG A 79 -9.47 -9.48 2.29
CA ARG A 79 -9.05 -9.00 3.62
C ARG A 79 -8.07 -7.84 3.52
N PHE A 80 -7.18 -7.87 2.54
CA PHE A 80 -6.21 -6.82 2.24
C PHE A 80 -6.90 -5.48 1.94
N ILE A 81 -7.84 -5.46 0.99
CA ILE A 81 -8.63 -4.25 0.69
C ILE A 81 -9.37 -3.75 1.93
N ALA A 82 -10.02 -4.64 2.68
CA ALA A 82 -10.79 -4.26 3.86
C ALA A 82 -9.94 -3.59 4.95
N GLU A 83 -8.72 -4.09 5.19
CA GLU A 83 -7.81 -3.50 6.17
C GLU A 83 -7.22 -2.16 5.69
N ILE A 84 -6.95 -1.98 4.39
CA ILE A 84 -6.54 -0.67 3.84
C ILE A 84 -7.64 0.37 4.03
N GLU A 85 -8.89 0.05 3.67
CA GLU A 85 -10.01 0.98 3.86
C GLU A 85 -10.27 1.31 5.34
N LYS A 86 -10.08 0.33 6.22
CA LYS A 86 -10.19 0.53 7.67
C LYS A 86 -9.09 1.42 8.22
N ARG A 87 -7.85 1.28 7.73
CA ARG A 87 -6.73 2.17 8.05
C ARG A 87 -7.04 3.59 7.60
N GLY A 88 -7.53 3.76 6.37
CA GLY A 88 -7.86 5.07 5.85
C GLY A 88 -9.01 5.79 6.58
N ARG A 89 -10.05 5.05 7.00
CA ARG A 89 -11.10 5.60 7.87
C ARG A 89 -10.56 6.07 9.23
N LYS A 90 -9.58 5.37 9.80
CA LYS A 90 -8.99 5.75 11.10
C LYS A 90 -8.13 7.01 11.00
N ALA A 91 -7.38 7.20 9.91
CA ALA A 91 -6.60 8.41 9.68
C ALA A 91 -7.49 9.66 9.64
N ASN A 92 -8.61 9.59 8.92
CA ASN A 92 -9.60 10.68 8.83
C ASN A 92 -10.25 11.05 10.17
N VAL A 93 -10.37 10.10 11.11
CA VAL A 93 -10.94 10.37 12.45
C VAL A 93 -9.90 10.96 13.40
N GLY A 94 -8.61 10.68 13.19
CA GLY A 94 -7.51 11.18 14.02
C GLY A 94 -7.14 12.65 13.77
N GLU A 95 -7.44 13.21 12.59
CA GLU A 95 -7.22 14.64 12.28
C GLU A 95 -8.36 15.57 12.78
N LEU A 96 -9.43 15.01 13.34
CA LEU A 96 -10.60 15.78 13.78
C LEU A 96 -10.60 16.19 15.27
N PHE A 97 -9.52 15.91 16.02
CA PHE A 97 -9.39 16.22 17.45
C PHE A 97 -8.06 16.88 17.79
#